data_AF-A0AAP4R7Z6-F1
#
_entry.id   AF-A0AAP4R7Z6-F1
#
_cell.length_a   1.000
_cell.length_b   1.000
_cell.length_c   1.000
_cell.angle_alpha   90.00
_cell.angle_beta   90.00
_cell.angle_gamma   90.00
#
_symmetry.space_group_name_H-M   'P 1'
#
loop_
_entity.id
_entity.type
_entity.pdbx_description
1 polymer ?
#
loop_
_entity_poly.entity_id
_entity_poly.type
_entity_poly.pdbx_seq_one_letter_code
_entity_poly.pdbx_strand_id
1 'polypeptide(L)'
;MFEQNAATVSEEQAKKLEDWVSKMLLQFPIREGVGVSGVAEPVETDPEELSARRAESARQLLVHLGLNKERYAVHSYVYERMSVQDDENAKRAEITLLPGCPDNCCVNK
;
A
#
# COMPACT_ATOMS: atom_id res chain seq x y z
N MET A 1 6.40 -5.81 2.85
CA MET A 1 6.26 -6.88 3.86
C MET A 1 6.67 -6.36 5.23
N PHE A 2 6.10 -6.92 6.29
CA PHE A 2 6.39 -6.57 7.68
C PHE A 2 6.77 -7.81 8.50
N GLU A 3 7.54 -7.59 9.55
CA GLU A 3 7.78 -8.59 10.58
C GLU A 3 6.53 -8.81 11.44
N GLN A 4 6.51 -9.94 12.16
CA GLN A 4 5.43 -10.28 13.07
C GLN A 4 5.28 -9.22 14.17
N ASN A 5 4.03 -8.81 14.45
CA ASN A 5 3.67 -7.76 15.41
C ASN A 5 4.33 -6.39 15.15
N ALA A 6 4.87 -6.18 13.95
CA ALA A 6 5.57 -4.96 13.58
C ALA A 6 4.83 -4.17 12.51
N ALA A 7 4.87 -2.84 12.64
CA ALA A 7 4.40 -1.90 11.62
C ALA A 7 5.55 -1.03 11.06
N THR A 8 6.79 -1.32 11.44
CA THR A 8 7.97 -0.62 10.93
C THR A 8 8.37 -1.22 9.58
N VAL A 9 8.55 -0.36 8.58
CA VAL A 9 9.07 -0.77 7.27
C VAL A 9 10.59 -0.94 7.37
N SER A 10 11.10 -2.11 6.98
CA SER A 10 12.55 -2.34 6.95
C SER A 10 13.22 -1.55 5.82
N GLU A 11 14.52 -1.26 5.95
CA GLU A 11 15.28 -0.54 4.92
C GLU A 11 15.22 -1.23 3.55
N GLU A 12 15.27 -2.57 3.54
CA GLU A 12 15.16 -3.36 2.30
C GLU A 12 13.81 -3.14 1.61
N GLN A 13 12.72 -3.13 2.38
CA GLN A 13 11.38 -2.90 1.85
C GLN A 13 11.19 -1.44 1.42
N ALA A 14 11.78 -0.49 2.16
CA ALA A 14 11.76 0.91 1.79
C ALA A 14 12.47 1.16 0.45
N LYS A 15 13.64 0.54 0.24
CA LYS A 15 14.37 0.63 -1.03
C LYS A 15 13.60 0.02 -2.20
N LYS A 16 13.00 -1.16 -2.01
CA LYS A 16 12.13 -1.79 -3.02
C LYS A 16 10.93 -0.89 -3.37
N LEU A 17 10.38 -0.20 -2.37
CA LEU A 17 9.27 0.72 -2.59
C LEU A 17 9.71 1.98 -3.33
N GLU A 18 10.87 2.54 -3.01
CA GLU A 18 11.48 3.68 -3.70
C GLU A 18 11.69 3.40 -5.20
N ASP A 19 12.25 2.24 -5.54
CA ASP A 19 12.43 1.82 -6.94
C ASP A 19 11.08 1.73 -7.67
N TRP A 20 10.06 1.18 -6.99
CA TRP A 20 8.71 1.10 -7.55
C TRP A 20 8.08 2.48 -7.74
N VAL A 21 8.16 3.37 -6.73
CA VAL A 21 7.61 4.74 -6.79
C VAL A 21 8.26 5.51 -7.93
N SER A 22 9.58 5.44 -8.06
CA SER A 22 10.32 6.10 -9.14
C SER A 22 9.85 5.64 -10.52
N LYS A 23 9.65 4.33 -10.70
CA LYS A 23 9.10 3.76 -11.94
C LYS A 23 7.66 4.25 -12.20
N MET A 24 6.82 4.28 -11.17
CA MET A 24 5.43 4.71 -11.30
C MET A 24 5.30 6.20 -11.66
N LEU A 25 6.11 7.06 -11.05
CA LEU A 25 6.13 8.49 -11.36
C LEU A 25 6.58 8.77 -12.81
N LEU A 26 7.50 7.97 -13.33
CA LEU A 26 7.95 8.05 -14.72
C LEU A 26 6.88 7.53 -15.71
N GLN A 27 6.23 6.41 -15.39
CA GLN A 27 5.27 5.76 -16.29
C GLN A 27 3.90 6.46 -16.30
N PHE A 28 3.48 6.99 -15.15
CA PHE A 28 2.16 7.58 -14.96
C PHE A 28 2.32 9.01 -14.44
N PRO A 29 2.60 10.01 -15.30
CA PRO A 29 2.78 11.40 -14.87
C PRO A 29 1.47 12.02 -14.34
N ILE A 30 0.32 11.54 -14.83
CA ILE A 30 -1.03 11.91 -14.37
C ILE A 30 -1.56 10.73 -13.54
N ARG A 31 -1.97 11.01 -12.31
CA ARG A 31 -2.41 10.01 -11.31
C ARG A 31 -3.64 10.53 -10.59
N GLU A 32 -4.63 9.68 -10.39
CA GLU A 32 -5.89 10.02 -9.71
C GLU A 32 -5.82 9.76 -8.20
N GLY A 33 -5.11 8.70 -7.80
CA GLY A 33 -5.04 8.32 -6.40
C GLY A 33 -4.14 7.13 -6.12
N VAL A 34 -4.03 6.84 -4.84
CA VAL A 34 -3.28 5.70 -4.30
C VAL A 34 -4.18 4.96 -3.31
N GLY A 35 -4.34 3.66 -3.51
CA GLY A 35 -4.91 2.75 -2.53
C GLY A 35 -3.80 2.14 -1.67
N VAL A 36 -3.99 2.13 -0.35
CA VAL A 36 -3.11 1.44 0.60
C VAL A 36 -3.95 0.60 1.53
N SER A 37 -3.71 -0.71 1.54
CA SER A 37 -4.36 -1.64 2.46
C SER A 37 -3.33 -2.31 3.34
N GLY A 38 -3.44 -2.16 4.65
CA GLY A 38 -2.61 -2.90 5.60
C GLY A 38 -3.26 -4.22 5.98
N VAL A 39 -2.44 -5.26 6.13
CA VAL A 39 -2.90 -6.63 6.42
C VAL A 39 -2.16 -7.16 7.65
N ALA A 40 -2.90 -7.82 8.53
CA ALA A 40 -2.35 -8.54 9.68
C ALA A 40 -2.91 -9.95 9.76
N GLU A 41 -2.13 -10.85 10.37
CA GLU A 41 -2.61 -12.20 10.66
C GLU A 41 -3.45 -12.22 11.94
N PRO A 42 -4.47 -13.09 12.05
CA PRO A 42 -5.31 -13.19 13.25
C PRO A 42 -4.53 -13.52 14.54
N VAL A 43 -3.35 -14.12 14.39
CA VAL A 43 -2.48 -14.53 15.51
C VAL A 43 -1.57 -13.41 16.01
N GLU A 44 -1.58 -12.25 15.35
CA GLU A 44 -0.79 -11.09 15.77
C GLU A 44 -1.47 -10.35 16.94
N THR A 45 -0.68 -9.55 17.65
CA THR A 45 -1.19 -8.72 18.74
C THR A 45 -2.02 -7.59 18.18
N ASP A 46 -3.27 -7.49 18.63
CA ASP A 46 -4.25 -6.48 18.21
C ASP A 46 -4.30 -6.33 16.67
N PRO A 47 -4.68 -7.39 15.93
CA PRO A 47 -4.44 -7.47 14.49
C PRO A 47 -5.21 -6.41 13.68
N GLU A 48 -6.39 -6.01 14.16
CA GLU A 48 -7.15 -4.87 13.64
C GLU A 48 -6.32 -3.58 13.67
N GLU A 49 -5.80 -3.20 14.85
CA GLU A 49 -4.97 -2.01 15.00
C GLU A 49 -3.64 -2.14 14.24
N LEU A 50 -3.01 -3.31 14.31
CA LEU A 50 -1.75 -3.58 13.63
C LEU A 50 -1.88 -3.42 12.11
N SER A 51 -2.96 -3.93 11.53
CA SER A 51 -3.23 -3.78 10.09
C SER A 51 -3.40 -2.31 9.71
N ALA A 52 -4.11 -1.51 10.51
CA ALA A 52 -4.24 -0.07 10.30
C ALA A 52 -2.89 0.67 10.40
N ARG A 53 -2.07 0.32 11.40
CA ARG A 53 -0.72 0.89 11.57
C ARG A 53 0.20 0.57 10.39
N ARG A 54 0.12 -0.64 9.83
CA ARG A 54 0.88 -1.02 8.63
C ARG A 54 0.45 -0.21 7.41
N ALA A 55 -0.86 0.00 7.23
CA ALA A 55 -1.39 0.84 6.16
C ALA A 55 -0.85 2.28 6.28
N GLU A 56 -0.86 2.82 7.50
CA GLU A 56 -0.37 4.17 7.79
C GLU A 56 1.14 4.30 7.55
N SER A 57 1.95 3.36 8.04
CA SER A 57 3.40 3.34 7.80
C SER A 57 3.73 3.32 6.31
N ALA A 58 3.02 2.50 5.53
CA ALA A 58 3.20 2.46 4.08
C ALA A 58 2.80 3.78 3.41
N ARG A 59 1.67 4.39 3.83
CA ARG A 59 1.22 5.70 3.34
C ARG A 59 2.26 6.79 3.58
N GLN A 60 2.77 6.89 4.81
CA GLN A 60 3.77 7.89 5.19
C GLN A 60 5.03 7.76 4.34
N LEU A 61 5.47 6.52 4.11
CA LEU A 61 6.63 6.27 3.27
C LEU A 61 6.38 6.65 1.81
N LEU A 62 5.22 6.33 1.24
CA LEU A 62 4.86 6.74 -0.13
C LEU A 62 4.86 8.27 -0.30
N VAL A 63 4.31 8.99 0.69
CA VAL A 63 4.32 10.47 0.71
C VAL A 63 5.75 10.99 0.76
N HIS A 64 6.60 10.40 1.60
CA HIS A 64 8.01 10.76 1.68
C HIS A 64 8.77 10.52 0.37
N LEU A 65 8.44 9.43 -0.34
CA LEU A 65 9.03 9.05 -1.62
C LEU A 65 8.50 9.83 -2.84
N GLY A 66 7.55 10.75 -2.64
CA GLY A 66 7.11 11.69 -3.69
C GLY A 66 5.70 11.48 -4.24
N LEU A 67 4.94 10.51 -3.73
CA LEU A 67 3.49 10.38 -3.99
C LEU A 67 2.69 11.25 -3.02
N ASN A 68 3.00 12.55 -2.95
CA ASN A 68 2.44 13.47 -1.96
C ASN A 68 1.28 14.34 -2.47
N LYS A 69 0.86 14.17 -3.73
CA LYS A 69 -0.19 15.00 -4.37
C LYS A 69 -1.47 14.21 -4.64
N GLU A 70 -1.39 12.90 -4.53
CA GLU A 70 -2.43 11.95 -4.83
C GLU A 70 -3.45 11.86 -3.68
N ARG A 71 -4.71 11.54 -4.02
CA ARG A 71 -5.70 11.20 -3.00
C ARG A 71 -5.45 9.78 -2.50
N TYR A 72 -5.52 9.59 -1.19
CA TYR A 72 -5.29 8.30 -0.56
C TYR A 72 -6.60 7.66 -0.12
N ALA A 73 -6.82 6.41 -0.54
CA ALA A 73 -7.78 5.50 0.06
C ALA A 73 -7.02 4.53 0.95
N VAL A 74 -7.23 4.63 2.27
CA VAL A 74 -6.52 3.81 3.25
C VAL A 74 -7.49 2.82 3.87
N HIS A 75 -7.14 1.54 3.79
CA HIS A 75 -7.91 0.44 4.32
C HIS A 75 -7.05 -0.46 5.19
N SER A 76 -7.69 -1.27 6.01
CA SER A 76 -7.02 -2.26 6.83
C SER A 76 -7.95 -3.45 7.04
N TYR A 77 -7.38 -4.65 7.08
CA TYR A 77 -8.14 -5.85 7.37
C TYR A 77 -7.26 -6.95 7.98
N VAL A 78 -7.90 -7.81 8.76
CA VAL A 78 -7.29 -9.04 9.27
C VAL A 78 -7.47 -10.13 8.21
N TYR A 79 -6.39 -10.82 7.87
CA TYR A 79 -6.41 -11.85 6.85
C TYR A 79 -7.19 -13.07 7.32
N GLU A 80 -8.29 -13.37 6.64
CA GLU A 80 -9.03 -14.62 6.83
C GLU A 80 -8.40 -15.71 5.97
N ARG A 81 -7.73 -16.66 6.63
CA ARG A 81 -7.11 -17.80 5.97
C ARG A 81 -8.22 -18.72 5.45
N MET A 82 -8.39 -18.83 4.13
CA MET A 82 -9.44 -19.65 3.52
C MET A 82 -9.02 -21.11 3.31
N SER A 83 -7.72 -21.41 3.35
CA SER A 83 -7.20 -22.78 3.28
C SER A 83 -5.94 -23.00 4.15
N VAL A 84 -5.67 -24.24 4.54
CA VAL A 84 -4.45 -24.61 5.30
C VAL A 84 -3.16 -24.42 4.46
N GLN A 85 -3.29 -24.32 3.13
CA GLN A 85 -2.19 -24.05 2.20
C GLN A 85 -1.97 -22.55 1.96
N ASP A 86 -2.84 -21.68 2.49
CA ASP A 86 -2.67 -20.23 2.42
C ASP A 86 -1.60 -19.79 3.42
N ASP A 87 -0.33 -20.05 3.08
CA ASP A 87 0.84 -19.48 3.76
C ASP A 87 1.19 -18.08 3.20
N GLU A 88 0.28 -17.46 2.45
CA GLU A 88 0.59 -16.30 1.63
C GLU A 88 0.56 -14.99 2.43
N ASN A 89 1.71 -14.68 3.03
CA ASN A 89 2.23 -13.32 3.18
C ASN A 89 1.26 -12.29 3.79
N ALA A 90 0.46 -12.68 4.78
CA ALA A 90 -0.56 -11.82 5.39
C ALA A 90 0.01 -10.65 6.22
N LYS A 91 1.33 -10.60 6.45
CA LYS A 91 2.02 -9.49 7.13
C LYS A 91 2.49 -8.43 6.13
N ARG A 92 1.57 -7.72 5.49
CA ARG A 92 1.90 -6.85 4.35
C ARG A 92 1.15 -5.52 4.32
N ALA A 93 1.59 -4.64 3.43
CA ALA A 93 0.77 -3.57 2.90
C ALA A 93 0.65 -3.79 1.39
N GLU A 94 -0.56 -3.61 0.88
CA GLU A 94 -0.91 -3.68 -0.52
C GLU A 94 -1.05 -2.24 -1.02
N ILE A 95 -0.40 -1.96 -2.15
CA ILE A 95 -0.33 -0.60 -2.70
C ILE A 95 -0.83 -0.67 -4.14
N THR A 96 -1.81 0.17 -4.45
CA THR A 96 -2.37 0.29 -5.79
C THR A 96 -2.27 1.74 -6.23
N LEU A 97 -1.71 1.98 -7.42
CA LEU A 97 -1.73 3.29 -8.05
C LEU A 97 -2.87 3.35 -9.05
N LEU A 98 -3.65 4.42 -9.03
CA LEU A 98 -4.65 4.71 -10.04
C LEU A 98 -4.08 5.75 -11.02
N PRO A 99 -3.69 5.35 -12.24
CA PRO A 99 -3.33 6.30 -13.29
C PRO A 99 -4.50 7.21 -13.61
N GLY A 100 -4.21 8.46 -13.98
CA GLY A 100 -5.23 9.36 -14.50
C GLY A 100 -5.22 9.43 -16.02
N CYS A 101 -6.35 9.80 -16.61
CA CYS A 101 -6.43 10.08 -18.05
C CYS A 101 -5.62 11.35 -18.41
N PRO A 102 -4.77 11.30 -19.45
CA PRO A 102 -4.48 12.48 -20.24
C PRO A 102 -5.80 12.97 -20.88
N ASP A 103 -6.05 14.28 -20.89
CA ASP A 103 -7.19 14.91 -21.57
C ASP A 103 -8.59 14.59 -21.02
N ASN A 104 -8.71 14.56 -19.69
CA ASN A 104 -9.97 14.78 -18.97
C ASN A 104 -11.11 13.79 -19.31
N CYS A 105 -10.80 12.59 -19.82
CA CYS A 105 -11.66 11.47 -20.28
C CYS A 105 -13.02 11.83 -20.96
N CYS A 106 -13.27 13.09 -21.33
CA CYS A 106 -14.58 13.67 -21.65
C CYS A 106 -14.41 14.82 -22.63
N VAL A 107 -13.97 14.54 -23.86
CA VAL A 107 -13.98 15.53 -24.94
C VAL A 107 -15.07 15.31 -25.99
N ASN A 108 -15.90 14.27 -25.85
CA ASN A 108 -17.04 14.03 -26.74
C ASN A 108 -18.34 13.87 -25.94
N LYS A 109 -19.08 14.97 -25.79
CA LYS A 109 -20.54 14.94 -25.55
C LYS A 109 -21.26 15.16 -26.86
#